data_AF-A0A1C5ERZ7-F1
#
_entry.id   AF-A0A1C5ERZ7-F1
#
_cell.length_a   1.000
_cell.length_b   1.000
_cell.length_c   1.000
_cell.angle_alpha   90.00
_cell.angle_beta   90.00
_cell.angle_gamma   90.00
#
_symmetry.space_group_name_H-M   'P 1'
#
loop_
_entity.id
_entity.type
_entity.pdbx_description
1 polymer ?
#
loop_
_entity_poly.entity_id
_entity_poly.type
_entity_poly.pdbx_seq_one_letter_code
_entity_poly.pdbx_strand_id
1 'polypeptide(L)'
;MTTPVVPVLRAETYYLPPGPRPGRPAPDWSGIAGAELVYHWVDYRLGRRTPVPTAFVLGAPPVYARVNHNRWLGDCANCGSACLVSLVDLRFGCTECKRDWVTLIVPDDPGTVEAEMMQIPQTHLRNWWHPEDPANPIPPVPPEDPGAPPNDPPGTVAPSDLAAP
;
A
#
# COMPACT_ATOMS: atom_id res chain seq x y z
N MET A 1 -26.80 -11.38 8.04
CA MET A 1 -25.89 -10.49 8.79
C MET A 1 -24.87 -9.98 7.80
N THR A 2 -24.87 -8.68 7.50
CA THR A 2 -23.91 -8.09 6.56
C THR A 2 -22.56 -7.96 7.26
N THR A 3 -21.52 -8.61 6.74
CA THR A 3 -20.16 -8.41 7.24
C THR A 3 -19.80 -6.92 7.08
N PRO A 4 -19.31 -6.24 8.13
CA PRO A 4 -18.93 -4.84 8.01
C PRO A 4 -17.81 -4.68 6.98
N VAL A 5 -17.98 -3.71 6.07
CA VAL A 5 -16.96 -3.37 5.07
C VAL A 5 -15.78 -2.73 5.79
N VAL A 6 -14.61 -3.36 5.69
CA VAL A 6 -13.35 -2.83 6.23
C VAL A 6 -12.63 -2.09 5.10
N PRO A 7 -12.44 -0.75 5.18
CA PRO A 7 -11.71 0.00 4.16
C PRO A 7 -10.21 -0.31 4.20
N VAL A 8 -9.50 -0.08 3.09
CA VAL A 8 -8.04 -0.13 3.07
C VAL A 8 -7.50 1.02 3.93
N LEU A 9 -6.60 0.72 4.86
CA LEU A 9 -6.10 1.71 5.81
C LEU A 9 -5.07 2.62 5.15
N ARG A 10 -5.20 3.92 5.42
CA ARG A 10 -4.26 4.99 5.07
C ARG A 10 -3.73 5.67 6.33
N ALA A 11 -2.66 6.46 6.21
CA ALA A 11 -2.07 7.21 7.32
C ALA A 11 -3.12 7.99 8.13
N GLU A 12 -4.01 8.73 7.46
CA GLU A 12 -5.03 9.60 8.06
C GLU A 12 -6.06 8.83 8.89
N THR A 13 -6.30 7.56 8.54
CA THR A 13 -7.29 6.72 9.23
C THR A 13 -6.69 5.90 10.37
N TYR A 14 -5.36 5.70 10.36
CA TYR A 14 -4.67 4.84 11.31
C TYR A 14 -3.92 5.63 12.39
N TYR A 15 -3.21 6.69 11.99
CA TYR A 15 -2.44 7.53 12.88
C TYR A 15 -3.34 8.60 13.51
N LEU A 16 -4.18 8.15 14.44
CA LEU A 16 -5.14 9.00 15.14
C LEU A 16 -4.53 9.62 16.42
N PRO A 17 -4.98 10.83 16.80
CA PRO A 17 -4.58 11.45 18.06
C PRO A 17 -4.98 10.61 19.28
N PRO A 18 -4.35 10.84 20.45
CA PRO A 18 -4.85 10.28 21.69
C PRO A 18 -6.32 10.62 21.90
N GLY A 19 -7.09 9.64 22.37
CA GLY A 19 -8.45 9.89 22.84
C GLY A 19 -8.50 10.90 23.99
N PRO A 20 -9.67 11.49 24.25
CA PRO A 20 -9.85 12.45 25.32
C PRO A 20 -9.54 11.82 26.69
N ARG A 21 -9.09 12.66 27.64
CA ARG A 21 -8.87 12.26 29.04
C ARG A 21 -9.79 13.08 29.95
N PRO A 22 -10.08 12.64 31.19
CA PRO A 22 -10.85 13.45 32.14
C PRO A 22 -10.26 14.86 32.27
N GLY A 23 -11.06 15.89 31.96
CA GLY A 23 -10.65 17.29 32.02
C GLY A 23 -9.74 17.78 30.88
N ARG A 24 -9.43 16.95 29.87
CA ARG A 24 -8.58 17.34 28.74
C ARG A 24 -9.13 16.80 27.41
N PRO A 25 -9.51 17.67 26.45
CA PRO A 25 -9.96 17.22 25.14
C PRO A 25 -8.84 16.49 24.37
N ALA A 26 -9.23 15.68 23.39
CA ALA A 26 -8.28 15.09 22.45
C ALA A 26 -7.51 16.20 21.72
N PRO A 27 -6.19 16.04 21.47
CA PRO A 27 -5.47 16.95 20.59
C PRO A 27 -6.08 16.95 19.19
N ASP A 28 -6.13 18.12 18.57
CA ASP A 28 -6.54 18.27 17.19
C ASP A 28 -5.35 18.05 16.26
N TRP A 29 -5.42 17.00 15.44
CA TRP A 29 -4.41 16.67 14.42
C TRP A 29 -4.88 17.01 13.00
N SER A 30 -6.02 17.70 12.83
CA SER A 30 -6.57 18.03 11.52
C SER A 30 -5.68 18.93 10.66
N GLY A 31 -4.81 19.73 11.29
CA GLY A 31 -3.82 20.57 10.60
C GLY A 31 -2.47 19.90 10.35
N ILE A 32 -2.27 18.64 10.75
CA ILE A 32 -1.02 17.91 10.55
C ILE A 32 -1.06 17.23 9.18
N ALA A 33 0.00 17.42 8.40
CA ALA A 33 0.11 16.82 7.09
C ALA A 33 0.18 15.28 7.18
N GLY A 34 -0.37 14.58 6.17
CA GLY A 34 -0.54 13.13 6.22
C GLY A 34 0.76 12.35 6.47
N ALA A 35 1.88 12.76 5.86
CA ALA A 35 3.18 12.13 6.06
C ALA A 35 3.79 12.37 7.46
N GLU A 36 3.31 13.38 8.19
CA GLU A 36 3.81 13.74 9.51
C GLU A 36 3.07 13.00 10.63
N LEU A 37 1.86 12.50 10.37
CA LEU A 37 1.03 11.82 11.37
C LEU A 37 1.74 10.65 12.05
N VAL A 38 2.56 9.88 11.33
CA VAL A 38 3.33 8.76 11.90
C VAL A 38 4.29 9.24 13.00
N TYR A 39 4.89 10.42 12.86
CA TYR A 39 5.84 10.98 13.84
C TYR A 39 5.13 11.38 15.12
N HIS A 40 3.98 12.05 15.00
CA HIS A 40 3.14 12.39 16.14
C HIS A 40 2.58 11.14 16.84
N TRP A 41 2.21 10.13 16.05
CA TRP A 41 1.72 8.85 16.58
C TRP A 41 2.80 8.08 17.33
N VAL A 42 4.03 7.98 16.81
CA VAL A 42 5.11 7.25 17.52
C VAL A 42 5.57 7.99 18.77
N ASP A 43 5.58 9.33 18.77
CA ASP A 43 5.89 10.11 19.98
C ASP A 43 4.84 9.86 21.06
N TYR A 44 3.56 9.97 20.71
CA TYR A 44 2.48 9.73 21.66
C TYR A 44 2.38 8.26 22.10
N ARG A 45 2.37 7.29 21.18
CA ARG A 45 2.09 5.87 21.48
C ARG A 45 3.30 5.13 22.02
N LEU A 46 4.50 5.47 21.56
CA LEU A 46 5.73 4.75 21.87
C LEU A 46 6.71 5.59 22.71
N GLY A 47 6.41 6.87 22.97
CA GLY A 47 7.33 7.77 23.67
C GLY A 47 8.58 8.11 22.86
N ARG A 48 8.55 7.86 21.54
CA ARG A 48 9.70 8.09 20.65
C ARG A 48 9.70 9.53 20.15
N ARG A 49 10.64 10.34 20.67
CA ARG A 49 10.86 11.73 20.23
C ARG A 49 11.60 11.80 18.88
N THR A 50 11.06 11.14 17.86
CA THR A 50 11.63 11.17 16.51
C THR A 50 11.32 12.52 15.87
N PRO A 51 12.33 13.31 15.45
CA PRO A 51 12.08 14.59 14.81
C PRO A 51 11.39 14.39 13.46
N VAL A 52 10.44 15.27 13.15
CA VAL A 52 9.83 15.36 11.82
C VAL A 52 10.89 15.92 10.85
N PRO A 53 11.17 15.25 9.72
CA PRO A 53 12.08 15.78 8.73
C PRO A 53 11.61 17.12 8.17
N THR A 54 12.55 17.96 7.76
CA THR A 54 12.26 19.29 7.21
C THR A 54 12.69 19.44 5.76
N ALA A 55 13.48 18.49 5.25
CA ALA A 55 14.05 18.53 3.91
C ALA A 55 13.87 17.19 3.20
N PHE A 56 13.90 17.26 1.87
CA PHE A 56 14.03 16.08 1.03
C PHE A 56 15.50 15.69 0.88
N VAL A 57 15.76 14.39 0.81
CA VAL A 57 17.05 13.85 0.43
C VAL A 57 17.18 13.94 -1.09
N LEU A 58 18.03 14.86 -1.56
CA LEU A 58 18.25 15.07 -2.99
C LEU A 58 18.84 13.82 -3.65
N GLY A 59 18.27 13.41 -4.79
CA GLY A 59 18.72 12.25 -5.56
C GLY A 59 18.45 10.90 -4.89
N ALA A 60 17.74 10.86 -3.76
CA ALA A 60 17.33 9.59 -3.16
C ALA A 60 16.32 8.87 -4.07
N PRO A 61 16.40 7.53 -4.19
CA PRO A 61 15.38 6.76 -4.87
C PRO A 61 14.00 6.98 -4.24
N PRO A 62 12.94 7.04 -5.05
CA PRO A 62 11.58 7.12 -4.53
C PRO A 62 11.20 5.84 -3.79
N VAL A 63 10.11 5.93 -3.02
CA VAL A 63 9.43 4.78 -2.41
C VAL A 63 8.11 4.58 -3.13
N TYR A 64 7.82 3.36 -3.57
CA TYR A 64 6.53 3.02 -4.17
C TYR A 64 5.54 2.61 -3.08
N ALA A 65 4.34 3.18 -3.13
CA ALA A 65 3.24 2.77 -2.28
C ALA A 65 2.74 1.38 -2.71
N ARG A 66 2.39 0.54 -1.75
CA ARG A 66 1.78 -0.77 -1.99
C ARG A 66 0.68 -1.04 -0.98
N VAL A 67 -0.24 -1.95 -1.31
CA VAL A 67 -1.19 -2.47 -0.32
C VAL A 67 -0.64 -3.78 0.24
N ASN A 68 -0.60 -3.89 1.56
CA ASN A 68 -0.25 -5.13 2.23
C ASN A 68 -1.15 -5.42 3.41
N HIS A 69 -1.84 -6.55 3.33
CA HIS A 69 -2.83 -6.98 4.31
C HIS A 69 -3.78 -5.82 4.67
N ASN A 70 -4.36 -5.19 3.63
CA ASN A 70 -5.34 -4.10 3.76
C ASN A 70 -4.80 -2.76 4.31
N ARG A 71 -3.51 -2.46 4.09
CA ARG A 71 -2.88 -1.18 4.48
C ARG A 71 -2.05 -0.63 3.33
N TRP A 72 -2.18 0.66 3.05
CA TRP A 72 -1.23 1.39 2.22
C TRP A 72 0.07 1.57 2.98
N LEU A 73 1.16 1.02 2.44
CA LEU A 73 2.49 1.05 3.03
C LEU A 73 3.51 1.63 2.04
N GLY A 74 4.56 2.23 2.58
CA GLY A 74 5.83 2.45 1.90
C GLY A 74 6.94 1.72 2.65
N ASP A 75 7.81 1.03 1.93
CA ASP A 75 8.96 0.32 2.50
C ASP A 75 10.21 1.20 2.44
N CYS A 76 10.85 1.40 3.59
CA CYS A 76 12.07 2.18 3.66
C CYS A 76 13.24 1.39 3.05
N ALA A 77 13.74 1.82 1.89
CA ALA A 77 14.88 1.19 1.23
C ALA A 77 16.19 1.19 2.06
N ASN A 78 16.29 1.97 3.15
CA ASN A 78 17.49 2.00 4.01
C ASN A 78 17.52 0.84 5.01
N CYS A 79 16.36 0.54 5.62
CA CYS A 79 16.29 -0.34 6.80
C CYS A 79 15.20 -1.40 6.70
N GLY A 80 14.44 -1.46 5.60
CA GLY A 80 13.36 -2.43 5.38
C GLY A 80 12.11 -2.22 6.25
N SER A 81 12.05 -1.15 7.04
CA SER A 81 10.86 -0.86 7.86
C SER A 81 9.73 -0.34 6.98
N ALA A 82 8.51 -0.80 7.24
CA ALA A 82 7.30 -0.36 6.54
C ALA A 82 6.51 0.63 7.41
N CYS A 83 6.03 1.70 6.80
CA CYS A 83 5.17 2.71 7.44
C CYS A 83 3.86 2.85 6.65
N LEU A 84 2.74 3.12 7.32
CA LEU A 84 1.52 3.51 6.60
C LEU A 84 1.73 4.88 5.97
N VAL A 85 1.20 5.06 4.77
CA VAL A 85 1.42 6.28 3.98
C VAL A 85 0.14 7.05 3.73
N SER A 86 0.30 8.35 3.52
CA SER A 86 -0.74 9.20 2.93
C SER A 86 -0.73 9.02 1.42
N LEU A 87 -1.91 9.06 0.80
CA LEU A 87 -2.02 9.07 -0.67
C LEU A 87 -2.20 10.48 -1.24
N VAL A 88 -2.26 11.50 -0.38
CA VAL A 88 -2.41 12.92 -0.76
C VAL A 88 -1.19 13.75 -0.37
N ASP A 89 -0.38 13.29 0.59
CA ASP A 89 0.93 13.84 0.93
C ASP A 89 2.02 12.88 0.43
N LEU A 90 2.66 13.23 -0.68
CA LEU A 90 3.61 12.38 -1.42
C LEU A 90 5.02 12.36 -0.81
N ARG A 91 5.12 12.60 0.50
CA ARG A 91 6.36 12.48 1.27
C ARG A 91 6.41 11.13 1.96
N PHE A 92 7.55 10.46 1.86
CA PHE A 92 7.86 9.31 2.69
C PHE A 92 9.06 9.61 3.57
N GLY A 93 8.93 9.37 4.87
CA GLY A 93 10.00 9.42 5.85
C GLY A 93 9.94 8.17 6.72
N CYS A 94 11.04 7.83 7.38
CA CYS A 94 11.11 6.61 8.19
C CYS A 94 11.38 6.94 9.65
N THR A 95 10.45 6.59 10.54
CA THR A 95 10.62 6.81 11.99
C THR A 95 11.60 5.84 12.66
N GLU A 96 11.95 4.74 12.00
CA GLU A 96 12.83 3.71 12.55
C GLU A 96 14.30 4.09 12.37
N CYS A 97 14.77 4.24 11.12
CA CYS A 97 16.13 4.68 10.83
C CYS A 97 16.28 6.22 10.74
N LYS A 98 15.21 6.97 11.01
CA LYS A 98 15.18 8.44 10.96
C LYS A 98 15.58 9.00 9.59
N ARG A 99 15.12 8.35 8.51
CA ARG A 99 15.31 8.85 7.15
C ARG A 99 14.48 10.12 6.95
N ASP A 100 15.10 11.13 6.33
CA ASP A 100 14.43 12.35 5.88
C ASP A 100 13.48 12.09 4.71
N TRP A 101 12.82 13.13 4.19
CA TRP A 101 11.81 12.95 3.15
C TRP A 101 12.40 12.43 1.84
N VAL A 102 11.73 11.46 1.25
CA VAL A 102 11.89 11.04 -0.15
C VAL A 102 10.51 11.08 -0.82
N THR A 103 10.50 11.07 -2.15
CA THR A 103 9.24 11.03 -2.90
C THR A 103 8.54 9.69 -2.69
N LEU A 104 7.26 9.74 -2.35
CA LEU A 104 6.34 8.61 -2.40
C LEU A 104 5.66 8.59 -3.77
N ILE A 105 5.74 7.46 -4.46
CA ILE A 105 5.01 7.22 -5.71
C ILE A 105 3.73 6.46 -5.36
N VAL A 106 2.60 7.04 -5.75
CA VAL A 106 1.27 6.46 -5.60
C VAL A 106 0.70 6.16 -6.99
N PRO A 107 -0.21 5.19 -7.15
CA PRO A 107 -0.87 5.00 -8.44
C PRO A 107 -1.69 6.23 -8.82
N ASP A 108 -1.91 6.42 -10.11
CA ASP A 108 -2.71 7.52 -10.66
C ASP A 108 -4.15 7.54 -10.11
N ASP A 109 -4.73 6.35 -9.89
CA ASP A 109 -6.04 6.17 -9.27
C ASP A 109 -5.98 5.19 -8.08
N PRO A 110 -5.67 5.70 -6.88
CA PRO A 110 -5.70 4.87 -5.68
C PRO A 110 -7.11 4.36 -5.33
N GLY A 111 -8.16 5.04 -5.79
CA GLY A 111 -9.55 4.64 -5.56
C GLY A 111 -9.90 3.35 -6.29
N THR A 112 -9.43 3.19 -7.52
CA THR A 112 -9.57 1.94 -8.28
C THR A 112 -8.85 0.78 -7.58
N VAL A 113 -7.61 0.99 -7.14
CA VAL A 113 -6.86 -0.05 -6.39
C VAL A 113 -7.62 -0.46 -5.12
N GLU A 114 -8.15 0.51 -4.36
CA GLU A 114 -8.93 0.20 -3.17
C GLU A 114 -10.23 -0.55 -3.48
N ALA A 115 -10.93 -0.18 -4.55
CA ALA A 115 -12.14 -0.87 -5.01
C ALA A 115 -11.86 -2.34 -5.37
N GLU A 116 -10.76 -2.61 -6.05
CA GLU A 116 -10.28 -3.97 -6.34
C GLU A 116 -9.97 -4.75 -5.06
N MET A 117 -9.22 -4.13 -4.14
CA MET A 117 -8.89 -4.76 -2.86
C MET A 117 -10.14 -5.07 -2.03
N MET A 118 -11.17 -4.23 -2.09
CA MET A 118 -12.44 -4.46 -1.40
C MET A 118 -13.24 -5.64 -1.97
N GLN A 119 -12.97 -6.11 -3.19
CA GLN A 119 -13.56 -7.35 -3.72
C GLN A 119 -13.03 -8.61 -3.03
N ILE A 120 -11.87 -8.53 -2.38
CA ILE A 120 -11.27 -9.64 -1.64
C ILE A 120 -11.85 -9.63 -0.21
N PRO A 121 -12.64 -10.65 0.21
CA PRO A 121 -13.28 -10.64 1.53
C PRO A 121 -12.28 -10.72 2.69
N GLN A 122 -11.18 -11.46 2.49
CA GLN A 122 -10.17 -11.67 3.51
C GLN A 122 -9.13 -10.54 3.47
N THR A 123 -9.17 -9.64 4.46
CA THR A 123 -8.28 -8.46 4.52
C THR A 123 -6.79 -8.81 4.50
N HIS A 124 -6.39 -9.95 5.05
CA HIS A 124 -5.01 -10.42 5.02
C HIS A 124 -4.54 -10.87 3.62
N LEU A 125 -5.46 -11.15 2.69
CA LEU A 125 -5.13 -11.48 1.30
C LEU A 125 -5.10 -10.25 0.39
N ARG A 126 -5.53 -9.07 0.88
CA ARG A 126 -5.49 -7.81 0.13
C ARG A 126 -4.05 -7.32 0.00
N ASN A 127 -3.45 -7.63 -1.14
CA ASN A 127 -2.09 -7.25 -1.47
C ASN A 127 -2.09 -6.69 -2.90
N TRP A 128 -1.42 -5.57 -3.08
CA TRP A 128 -1.26 -4.91 -4.37
C TRP A 128 0.12 -4.26 -4.41
N TRP A 129 0.77 -4.31 -5.57
CA TRP A 129 2.09 -3.71 -5.81
C TRP A 129 1.98 -2.71 -6.95
N HIS A 130 2.71 -1.60 -6.83
CA HIS A 130 2.81 -0.64 -7.92
C HIS A 130 3.46 -1.30 -9.15
N PRO A 131 2.91 -1.16 -10.37
CA PRO A 131 3.47 -1.81 -11.55
C PRO A 131 4.93 -1.43 -11.84
N GLU A 132 5.31 -0.20 -11.51
CA GLU A 132 6.68 0.31 -11.68
C GLU A 132 7.62 0.03 -10.49
N ASP A 133 7.12 -0.59 -9.41
CA ASP A 133 7.97 -0.92 -8.27
C ASP A 133 8.97 -2.01 -8.69
N PRO A 134 10.30 -1.76 -8.64
CA PRO A 134 11.29 -2.77 -8.99
C PRO A 134 11.29 -3.97 -8.04
N ALA A 135 10.67 -3.86 -6.86
CA ALA A 135 10.48 -4.95 -5.92
C ALA A 135 9.17 -5.74 -6.14
N ASN A 136 8.36 -5.36 -7.13
CA ASN A 136 7.10 -6.03 -7.45
C ASN A 136 7.36 -7.50 -7.83
N PRO A 137 6.85 -8.48 -7.06
CA PRO A 137 7.07 -9.90 -7.35
C PRO A 137 6.19 -10.41 -8.50
N ILE A 138 5.24 -9.62 -8.98
CA ILE A 138 4.34 -9.98 -10.07
C ILE A 138 5.10 -9.76 -11.39
N PRO A 139 5.28 -10.80 -12.23
CA PRO A 139 5.96 -10.63 -13.50
C PRO A 139 5.16 -9.70 -14.41
N PRO A 140 5.83 -8.87 -15.24
CA PRO A 140 5.13 -8.03 -16.21
C PRO A 140 4.33 -8.92 -17.16
N VAL A 141 3.07 -8.57 -17.39
CA VAL A 141 2.25 -9.24 -18.40
C VAL A 141 2.86 -8.93 -19.77
N PRO A 142 3.25 -9.93 -20.56
CA PRO A 142 3.73 -9.68 -21.92
C PRO A 142 2.67 -8.91 -22.70
N PRO A 143 3.06 -7.94 -23.56
CA PRO A 143 2.10 -7.27 -24.43
C PRO A 143 1.31 -8.33 -25.22
N GLU A 144 -0.01 -8.22 -25.24
CA GLU A 144 -0.84 -9.08 -26.09
C GLU A 144 -0.40 -8.90 -27.54
N ASP A 145 0.07 -9.98 -28.17
CA ASP A 145 0.36 -10.00 -29.59
C ASP A 145 -0.98 -9.95 -30.35
N PRO A 146 -1.31 -8.85 -31.07
CA PRO A 146 -2.56 -8.75 -31.81
C PRO A 146 -2.69 -9.81 -32.92
N GLY A 147 -1.59 -10.50 -33.26
CA GLY A 147 -1.54 -11.57 -34.25
C GLY A 147 -1.58 -12.99 -33.68
N ALA A 148 -1.64 -13.17 -32.36
CA ALA A 148 -1.72 -14.51 -31.77
C ALA A 148 -3.09 -15.13 -32.08
N PRO A 149 -3.15 -16.34 -32.68
CA PRO A 149 -4.42 -17.04 -32.84
C PRO A 149 -5.04 -17.29 -31.45
N PRO A 150 -6.38 -17.26 -31.32
CA PRO A 150 -7.03 -17.55 -30.05
C PRO A 150 -6.54 -18.91 -29.54
N ASN A 151 -6.15 -18.95 -28.26
CA ASN A 151 -5.74 -20.20 -27.61
C ASN A 151 -6.92 -21.18 -27.63
N ASP A 152 -6.83 -22.22 -28.46
CA ASP A 152 -7.76 -23.34 -28.39
C ASP A 152 -7.62 -24.01 -27.01
N PRO A 153 -8.72 -24.29 -26.30
CA PRO A 153 -8.66 -25.00 -25.03
C PRO A 153 -8.03 -26.39 -25.23
N PRO A 154 -7.30 -26.92 -24.23
CA PRO A 154 -6.61 -28.19 -24.36
C PRO A 154 -7.61 -29.34 -24.58
N GLY A 155 -7.64 -29.84 -25.80
CA GLY A 155 -8.04 -31.20 -26.17
C GLY A 155 -9.43 -31.65 -25.76
N THR A 156 -10.44 -31.38 -26.62
CA THR A 156 -11.54 -32.34 -26.75
C THR A 156 -11.04 -33.48 -27.63
N VAL A 157 -10.41 -34.48 -27.04
CA VAL A 157 -10.10 -35.72 -27.77
C VAL A 157 -11.43 -36.42 -28.03
N ALA A 158 -11.88 -36.43 -29.29
CA ALA A 158 -13.04 -37.19 -29.69
C ALA A 158 -12.75 -38.69 -29.49
N PRO A 159 -13.59 -39.44 -28.75
CA PRO A 159 -13.40 -40.88 -28.58
C PRO A 159 -13.95 -41.59 -29.82
N SER A 160 -13.13 -41.81 -30.85
CA SER A 160 -13.56 -42.64 -31.99
C SER A 160 -12.52 -43.56 -32.62
N ASP A 161 -11.27 -43.59 -32.16
CA ASP A 161 -10.22 -44.44 -32.76
C ASP A 161 -9.90 -45.74 -31.99
N LEU A 162 -10.85 -46.29 -31.24
CA LEU A 162 -10.70 -47.60 -30.58
C LEU A 162 -11.82 -48.59 -30.97
N ALA A 163 -11.82 -49.01 -32.23
CA ALA A 163 -12.31 -50.31 -32.73
C ALA A 163 -11.94 -50.38 -34.22
N ALA A 164 -11.29 -51.39 -34.80
CA ALA A 164 -11.15 -52.82 -34.51
C ALA A 164 -9.96 -53.38 -35.33
N PRO A 165 -9.50 -54.62 -35.07
CA PRO A 165 -8.42 -55.30 -35.81
C PRO A 165 -8.75 -55.65 -37.27
#